data_AF-A0A243W4N3-F1
#
_entry.id   AF-A0A243W4N3-F1
#
_cell.length_a   1.000
_cell.length_b   1.000
_cell.length_c   1.000
_cell.angle_alpha   90.00
_cell.angle_beta   90.00
_cell.angle_gamma   90.00
#
_symmetry.space_group_name_H-M   'P 1'
#
loop_
_entity.id
_entity.type
_entity.pdbx_description
1 polymer ?
#
loop_
_entity_poly.entity_id
_entity_poly.type
_entity_poly.pdbx_seq_one_letter_code
_entity_poly.pdbx_strand_id
1 'polypeptide(L)' 'MPITITMVDFTTTNVVVWFSDYSLWSSRFVTKPITFLADMTPAERNRWAIVEHGTAVEWNATGARLTLAQMDKY' A
#
# COMPACT_ATOMS: atom_id res chain seq x y z
N MET A 1 -13.19 3.86 14.06
CA MET A 1 -13.82 3.56 12.76
C MET A 1 -12.72 3.03 11.83
N PRO A 2 -12.99 2.25 10.77
CA PRO A 2 -11.93 1.54 10.06
C PRO A 2 -11.05 2.50 9.23
N ILE A 3 -9.74 2.41 9.42
CA ILE A 3 -8.76 2.99 8.48
C ILE A 3 -8.84 2.17 7.20
N THR A 4 -8.99 2.84 6.06
CA THR A 4 -9.16 2.16 4.77
C THR A 4 -8.17 2.74 3.76
N ILE A 5 -7.47 1.87 3.05
CA ILE A 5 -6.62 2.24 1.92
C ILE A 5 -7.53 2.69 0.78
N THR A 6 -7.23 3.85 0.22
CA THR A 6 -8.03 4.49 -0.83
C THR A 6 -7.28 4.57 -2.15
N MET A 7 -5.94 4.59 -2.11
CA MET A 7 -5.11 4.66 -3.30
C MET A 7 -3.73 4.05 -3.05
N VAL A 8 -3.14 3.50 -4.11
CA VAL A 8 -1.76 3.03 -4.14
C VAL A 8 -1.13 3.54 -5.44
N ASP A 9 0.06 4.12 -5.33
CA ASP A 9 0.83 4.65 -6.45
C ASP A 9 2.30 4.27 -6.28
N PHE A 10 3.07 4.43 -7.36
CA PHE A 10 4.46 4.02 -7.42
C PHE A 10 5.35 5.12 -7.96
N THR A 11 6.48 5.29 -7.29
CA THR A 11 7.63 6.01 -7.84
C THR A 11 8.66 4.98 -8.31
N THR A 12 9.79 5.43 -8.85
CA THR A 12 10.90 4.54 -9.23
C THR A 12 11.47 3.74 -8.05
N THR A 13 11.39 4.27 -6.84
CA THR A 13 12.03 3.71 -5.65
C THR A 13 11.10 3.43 -4.47
N ASN A 14 9.88 3.99 -4.47
CA ASN A 14 8.91 3.82 -3.39
C ASN A 14 7.49 3.47 -3.86
N VAL A 15 6.78 2.69 -3.06
CA VAL A 15 5.31 2.63 -3.09
C VAL A 15 4.76 3.73 -2.18
N VAL A 16 3.74 4.44 -2.66
CA VAL A 16 2.99 5.44 -1.90
C VAL A 16 1.59 4.88 -1.68
N VAL A 17 1.16 4.78 -0.43
CA VAL A 17 -0.16 4.27 -0.07
C VAL A 17 -0.93 5.36 0.65
N TRP A 18 -2.11 5.70 0.15
CA TRP A 18 -3.03 6.62 0.81
C TRP A 18 -4.08 5.85 1.57
N PHE A 19 -4.35 6.30 2.78
CA PHE A 19 -5.43 5.78 3.60
C PHE A 19 -6.18 6.91 4.29
N SER A 20 -7.47 6.68 4.47
CA SER A 20 -8.37 7.59 5.16
C SER A 20 -8.74 6.99 6.51
N ASP A 21 -8.56 7.79 7.56
CA ASP A 21 -9.16 7.51 8.86
C ASP A 21 -10.44 8.33 8.97
N TYR A 22 -11.57 7.65 8.77
CA TYR A 22 -12.90 8.24 8.90
C TYR A 22 -13.17 8.75 10.32
N SER A 23 -12.47 8.24 11.33
CA SER A 23 -12.60 8.69 12.72
C SER A 23 -11.96 10.07 12.92
N LEU A 24 -10.89 10.36 12.18
CA LEU A 24 -10.10 11.59 12.31
C LEU A 24 -10.33 12.59 11.18
N TRP A 25 -11.20 12.26 10.21
CA TRP A 25 -11.40 13.05 8.98
C TRP A 25 -10.07 13.41 8.31
N SER A 26 -9.09 12.52 8.41
CA SER A 26 -7.72 12.77 7.98
C SER A 26 -7.29 11.76 6.93
N SER A 27 -6.65 12.25 5.88
CA SER A 27 -5.95 11.44 4.91
C SER A 27 -4.47 11.43 5.24
N ARG A 28 -3.85 10.26 5.19
CA ARG A 28 -2.41 10.09 5.37
C ARG A 28 -1.87 9.31 4.19
N PHE A 29 -0.57 9.47 3.95
CA PHE A 29 0.16 8.63 3.02
C PHE A 29 1.41 8.08 3.68
N VAL A 30 1.78 6.86 3.29
CA VAL A 30 3.02 6.23 3.73
C VAL A 30 3.81 5.83 2.49
N THR A 31 5.10 6.15 2.54
CA THR A 31 6.07 5.84 1.50
C THR A 31 6.95 4.69 2.00
N LYS A 32 6.99 3.56 1.27
CA LYS A 32 7.87 2.43 1.58
C LYS A 32 8.80 2.12 0.40
N PRO A 33 10.07 1.79 0.66
CA PRO A 33 10.98 1.37 -0.40
C PRO A 33 10.42 0.16 -1.16
N ILE A 34 10.57 0.15 -2.48
CA ILE A 34 10.17 -0.97 -3.36
C ILE A 34 11.17 -2.13 -3.23
N THR A 35 12.10 -2.13 -2.27
CA THR A 35 13.10 -3.20 -2.11
C THR A 35 12.45 -4.58 -1.94
N PHE A 36 11.23 -4.66 -1.41
CA PHE A 36 10.45 -5.91 -1.30
C PHE A 36 9.73 -6.32 -2.60
N LEU A 37 9.75 -5.46 -3.62
CA LEU A 37 9.22 -5.67 -4.98
C LEU A 37 10.32 -5.39 -6.03
N ALA A 38 11.60 -5.44 -5.64
CA ALA A 38 12.73 -5.02 -6.48
C ALA A 38 12.81 -5.81 -7.78
N ASP A 39 12.42 -7.09 -7.73
CA ASP A 39 12.44 -8.02 -8.85
C ASP A 39 11.20 -7.90 -9.77
N MET A 40 10.27 -6.99 -9.47
CA MET A 40 9.04 -6.82 -10.25
C MET A 40 9.22 -5.79 -11.37
N THR A 41 8.73 -6.14 -12.56
CA THR A 41 8.56 -5.21 -13.68
C THR A 41 7.52 -4.13 -13.36
N PRO A 42 7.54 -2.97 -14.04
CA PRO A 42 6.52 -1.94 -13.85
C PRO A 42 5.07 -2.45 -14.06
N ALA A 43 4.87 -3.36 -15.02
CA ALA A 43 3.58 -3.97 -15.28
C ALA A 43 3.10 -4.85 -14.10
N GLU A 44 4.00 -5.59 -13.46
CA GLU A 44 3.68 -6.41 -12.29
C GLU A 44 3.45 -5.54 -11.05
N ARG A 45 4.21 -4.45 -10.88
CA ARG A 45 4.02 -3.50 -9.77
C ARG A 45 2.64 -2.87 -9.81
N ASN A 46 2.08 -2.64 -11.00
CA ASN A 46 0.73 -2.12 -11.20
C ASN A 46 -0.38 -3.17 -11.03
N ARG A 47 -0.05 -4.45 -10.82
CA ARG A 47 -1.02 -5.52 -10.55
C ARG A 47 -1.14 -5.78 -9.05
N TRP A 48 -1.78 -4.86 -8.37
CA TRP A 48 -2.08 -4.92 -6.93
C TRP A 48 -3.58 -4.89 -6.67
N ALA A 49 -3.97 -5.36 -5.49
CA ALA A 49 -5.34 -5.29 -4.99
C ALA A 49 -5.36 -4.84 -3.53
N ILE A 50 -6.42 -4.13 -3.16
CA ILE A 50 -6.72 -3.84 -1.76
C ILE A 50 -7.45 -5.05 -1.18
N VAL A 51 -6.93 -5.59 -0.08
CA VAL A 51 -7.42 -6.80 0.58
C VAL A 51 -7.71 -6.53 2.06
N GLU A 52 -8.18 -7.54 2.80
CA GLU A 52 -8.51 -7.43 4.24
C GLU A 52 -9.44 -6.26 4.58
N HIS A 53 -10.55 -6.13 3.86
CA HIS A 53 -11.52 -5.05 4.11
C HIS A 53 -10.91 -3.64 4.03
N GLY A 54 -9.84 -3.46 3.23
CA GLY A 54 -9.21 -2.16 3.05
C GLY A 54 -7.96 -1.93 3.87
N THR A 55 -7.46 -2.90 4.62
CA THR A 55 -6.31 -2.69 5.53
C THR A 55 -4.98 -3.21 4.99
N ALA A 56 -4.95 -3.76 3.78
CA ALA A 56 -3.71 -4.24 3.17
C ALA A 56 -3.71 -4.10 1.65
N VAL A 57 -2.51 -4.01 1.09
CA VAL A 57 -2.23 -4.09 -0.35
C VAL A 57 -1.51 -5.40 -0.61
N GLU A 58 -1.96 -6.14 -1.60
CA GLU A 58 -1.33 -7.37 -2.05
C GLU A 58 -0.97 -7.27 -3.53
N TRP A 59 0.24 -7.69 -3.89
CA TRP A 59 0.71 -7.75 -5.28
C TRP A 59 0.49 -9.14 -5.85
N ASN A 60 -0.40 -9.24 -6.85
CA ASN A 60 -0.87 -10.51 -7.38
C ASN A 60 0.25 -11.35 -8.03
N ALA A 61 1.30 -10.70 -8.54
CA ALA A 61 2.38 -11.39 -9.24
C ALA A 61 3.35 -12.12 -8.30
N THR A 62 3.48 -11.65 -7.06
CA THR A 62 4.48 -12.18 -6.09
C THR A 62 3.85 -12.66 -4.80
N GLY A 63 2.59 -12.32 -4.52
CA GLY A 63 1.97 -12.49 -3.21
C GLY A 63 2.56 -11.57 -2.14
N ALA A 64 3.43 -10.62 -2.52
CA ALA A 64 3.99 -9.65 -1.59
C ALA A 64 2.88 -8.78 -1.01
N ARG A 65 3.04 -8.40 0.26
CA ARG A 65 1.96 -7.77 1.02
C ARG A 65 2.46 -6.65 1.90
N LEU A 66 1.71 -5.56 1.91
CA LEU A 66 1.91 -4.42 2.79
C LEU A 66 0.62 -4.13 3.55
N THR A 67 0.65 -4.34 4.86
CA THR A 67 -0.48 -4.10 5.77
C THR A 67 -0.39 -2.72 6.41
N LEU A 68 -1.53 -2.15 6.82
CA LEU A 68 -1.56 -0.90 7.58
C LEU A 68 -0.66 -0.96 8.82
N ALA A 69 -0.56 -2.10 9.51
CA ALA A 69 0.32 -2.27 10.67
C ALA A 69 1.82 -2.11 10.32
N GLN A 70 2.23 -2.46 9.10
CA GLN A 70 3.59 -2.23 8.60
C GLN A 70 3.78 -0.78 8.11
N MET A 71 2.68 -0.09 7.76
CA MET A 71 2.68 1.31 7.34
C MET A 71 2.72 2.28 8.53
N ASP A 72 1.96 2.01 9.59
CA ASP A 72 1.72 2.87 10.77
C ASP A 72 2.89 2.94 11.78
N LYS A 73 4.01 2.25 11.51
CA LYS A 73 5.17 2.23 12.40
C LYS A 73 6.08 3.47 12.32
N TYR A 74 5.67 4.56 11.67
CA TYR A 74 6.46 5.79 11.51
C TYR A 74 5.59 7.05 11.59
#